data_AF-A0A520LKE4-F1
#
_entry.id   AF-A0A520LKE4-F1
#
_cell.length_a   1.000
_cell.length_b   1.000
_cell.length_c   1.000
_cell.angle_alpha   90.00
_cell.angle_beta   90.00
_cell.angle_gamma   90.00
#
_symmetry.space_group_name_H-M   'P 1'
#
loop_
_entity.id
_entity.type
_entity.pdbx_description
1 polymer ?
#
loop_
_entity_poly.entity_id
_entity_poly.type
_entity_poly.pdbx_seq_one_letter_code
_entity_poly.pdbx_strand_id
1 'polypeptide(L)' 'MSPHNCGRFRPTLDSADRPDARRRTMISSLQIRFSEAQKRSDAKAKRALFREAIYLGIQPHLFTDEH' A
#
# COMPACT_ATOMS: atom_id res chain seq x y z
N MET A 1 35.37 -32.82 -20.84
CA MET A 1 35.13 -31.38 -21.04
C MET A 1 33.64 -31.13 -21.22
N SER A 2 32.99 -30.52 -20.23
CA SER A 2 31.65 -29.92 -20.35
C SER A 2 31.66 -28.72 -19.39
N PRO A 3 31.28 -27.53 -19.86
CA PRO A 3 29.93 -26.99 -19.58
C PRO A 3 29.41 -26.19 -20.81
N HIS A 4 28.14 -25.81 -20.97
CA HIS A 4 27.27 -25.00 -20.12
C HIS A 4 25.82 -25.31 -20.52
N ASN A 5 25.04 -25.98 -19.68
CA ASN A 5 24.07 -25.36 -18.77
C ASN A 5 23.25 -24.21 -19.41
N CYS A 6 22.31 -24.57 -20.27
CA CYS A 6 21.17 -23.73 -20.65
C CYS A 6 20.08 -23.83 -19.56
N GLY A 7 20.32 -23.20 -18.41
CA GLY A 7 19.34 -23.01 -17.36
C GLY A 7 18.60 -21.68 -17.53
N ARG A 8 17.54 -21.72 -18.31
CA ARG A 8 16.61 -20.63 -18.64
C ARG A 8 16.16 -19.84 -17.40
N PHE A 9 16.64 -18.60 -17.26
CA PHE A 9 15.99 -17.57 -16.46
C PHE A 9 14.52 -17.43 -16.89
N ARG A 10 13.59 -17.73 -15.99
CA ARG A 10 12.26 -17.10 -15.97
C ARG A 10 12.00 -16.66 -14.54
N PRO A 11 12.13 -15.36 -14.20
CA PRO A 11 11.59 -14.86 -12.95
C PRO A 11 10.07 -14.88 -13.08
N THR A 12 9.41 -15.95 -12.63
CA THR A 12 7.96 -15.92 -12.40
C THR A 12 7.73 -15.40 -10.98
N LEU A 13 7.94 -14.10 -10.79
CA LEU A 13 7.55 -13.35 -9.59
C LEU A 13 6.41 -12.37 -9.88
N ASP A 14 5.69 -12.55 -10.99
CA ASP A 14 4.64 -11.61 -11.46
C ASP A 14 3.23 -11.93 -10.93
N SER A 15 3.07 -12.82 -9.94
CA SER A 15 1.73 -13.18 -9.44
C SER A 15 1.51 -12.92 -7.96
N ALA A 16 2.56 -12.55 -7.22
CA ALA A 16 2.45 -12.13 -5.83
C ALA A 16 2.39 -10.59 -5.67
N ASP A 17 2.71 -9.78 -6.69
CA ASP A 17 2.84 -8.32 -6.57
C ASP A 17 1.54 -7.53 -6.82
N ARG A 18 0.59 -8.08 -7.60
CA ARG A 18 -0.67 -7.40 -7.94
C ARG A 18 -1.53 -6.95 -6.74
N PRO A 19 -1.73 -7.75 -5.67
CA PRO A 19 -2.49 -7.29 -4.51
C PRO A 19 -1.73 -6.25 -3.68
N ASP A 20 -0.40 -6.34 -3.63
CA ASP A 20 0.47 -5.43 -2.87
C ASP A 20 0.63 -4.07 -3.54
N ALA A 21 0.79 -4.03 -4.87
CA ALA A 21 0.80 -2.78 -5.64
C ALA A 21 -0.53 -2.02 -5.50
N ARG A 22 -1.66 -2.73 -5.64
CA ARG A 22 -3.00 -2.13 -5.48
C ARG A 22 -3.23 -1.62 -4.06
N ARG A 23 -2.83 -2.39 -3.03
CA ARG A 23 -2.90 -1.96 -1.63
C ARG A 23 -2.02 -0.74 -1.38
N ARG A 24 -0.79 -0.72 -1.88
CA ARG A 24 0.11 0.43 -1.77
C ARG A 24 -0.49 1.68 -2.35
N THR A 25 -1.08 1.63 -3.55
CA THR A 25 -1.77 2.78 -4.15
C THR A 25 -2.94 3.27 -3.28
N MET A 26 -3.73 2.36 -2.70
CA MET A 26 -4.82 2.72 -1.78
C MET A 26 -4.29 3.37 -0.49
N ILE A 27 -3.23 2.82 0.10
CA ILE A 27 -2.58 3.37 1.29
C ILE A 27 -2.03 4.77 1.01
N SER A 28 -1.34 4.97 -0.12
CA SER A 28 -0.85 6.30 -0.53
C SER A 28 -1.98 7.31 -0.71
N SER A 29 -3.13 6.91 -1.28
CA SER A 29 -4.31 7.78 -1.37
C SER A 29 -4.88 8.15 0.01
N LEU A 30 -4.95 7.19 0.93
CA LEU A 30 -5.37 7.44 2.31
C LEU A 30 -4.41 8.37 3.05
N GLN A 31 -3.09 8.20 2.86
CA GLN A 31 -2.06 9.07 3.44
C GLN A 31 -2.23 10.53 3.01
N ILE A 32 -2.36 10.78 1.70
CA ILE A 32 -2.52 12.15 1.17
C ILE A 32 -3.75 12.82 1.81
N ARG A 33 -4.90 12.13 1.82
CA ARG A 33 -6.12 12.64 2.44
C ARG A 33 -5.97 12.85 3.94
N PHE A 34 -5.24 11.97 4.62
CA PHE A 34 -4.98 12.08 6.06
C PHE A 34 -4.09 13.28 6.38
N SER A 35 -3.01 13.51 5.63
CA SER A 35 -2.15 14.69 5.78
C SER A 35 -2.93 15.99 5.52
N GLU A 36 -3.84 16.02 4.55
CA GLU A 36 -4.73 17.18 4.34
C GLU A 36 -5.67 17.41 5.53
N ALA A 37 -6.30 16.35 6.05
CA ALA A 37 -7.13 16.42 7.25
C ALA A 37 -6.32 16.82 8.50
N GLN A 38 -5.07 16.36 8.61
CA GLN A 38 -4.13 16.71 9.67
C GLN A 38 -3.77 18.20 9.62
N LYS A 39 -3.42 18.73 8.45
CA LYS A 39 -3.14 20.17 8.23
C LYS A 39 -4.34 21.05 8.58
N ARG A 40 -5.55 20.58 8.30
CA ARG A 40 -6.80 21.30 8.62
C ARG A 40 -7.25 21.11 10.08
N SER A 41 -6.55 20.29 10.88
CA SER A 41 -7.00 19.84 12.22
C SER A 41 -8.44 19.31 12.22
N ASP A 42 -8.84 18.67 11.12
CA ASP A 42 -10.22 18.26 10.90
C ASP A 42 -10.46 16.86 11.47
N ALA A 43 -10.88 16.83 12.74
CA ALA A 43 -11.12 15.58 13.46
C ALA A 43 -12.21 14.70 12.80
N LYS A 44 -13.17 15.33 12.12
CA LYS A 44 -14.24 14.63 11.40
C LYS A 44 -13.70 13.93 10.17
N ALA A 45 -12.86 14.60 9.39
CA ALA A 45 -12.21 14.02 8.22
C ALA A 45 -11.28 12.85 8.60
N LYS A 46 -10.48 12.99 9.66
CA LYS A 46 -9.67 11.88 10.20
C LYS A 46 -10.56 10.68 10.53
N ARG A 47 -11.64 10.88 11.28
CA ARG A 47 -12.54 9.78 11.69
C ARG A 47 -13.23 9.11 10.50
N ALA A 48 -13.53 9.83 9.44
CA ALA A 48 -14.06 9.27 8.19
C ALA A 48 -13.02 8.39 7.47
N LEU A 49 -11.77 8.86 7.37
CA LEU A 49 -10.67 8.09 6.77
C LEU A 49 -10.37 6.80 7.54
N PHE A 50 -10.43 6.85 8.88
CA PHE A 50 -10.30 5.64 9.71
C PHE A 50 -11.40 4.63 9.40
N ARG A 51 -12.67 5.06 9.31
CA ARG A 51 -13.78 4.16 8.97
C ARG A 51 -13.62 3.56 7.58
N GLU A 52 -13.21 4.37 6.61
CA GLU A 52 -12.97 3.92 5.23
C GLU A 52 -11.86 2.87 5.19
N ALA A 53 -10.77 3.07 5.93
CA ALA A 53 -9.70 2.11 6.01
C ALA A 53 -10.12 0.78 6.66
N ILE A 54 -10.88 0.81 7.77
CA ILE A 54 -11.43 -0.40 8.40
C ILE A 54 -12.34 -1.15 7.42
N TYR A 55 -13.19 -0.44 6.66
CA TYR A 55 -14.03 -1.05 5.63
C TYR A 55 -13.22 -1.72 4.51
N LEU A 56 -12.08 -1.12 4.15
CA LEU A 56 -11.16 -1.65 3.13
C LEU A 56 -10.22 -2.74 3.68
N GLY A 57 -10.27 -3.05 4.97
CA GLY A 57 -9.34 -3.97 5.64
C GLY A 57 -7.90 -3.44 5.72
N ILE A 58 -7.74 -2.12 5.66
CA ILE A 58 -6.46 -1.42 5.79
C ILE A 58 -6.33 -0.95 7.24
N GLN A 59 -5.22 -1.31 7.88
CA GLN A 59 -4.94 -0.86 9.24
C GLN A 59 -4.69 0.66 9.24
N PRO A 60 -5.33 1.43 10.14
CA PRO A 60 -5.15 2.88 10.20
C PRO A 60 -3.70 3.32 10.32
N HIS A 61 -2.94 2.56 11.11
CA HIS A 61 -1.51 2.79 11.30
C HIS A 61 -0.73 2.88 9.97
N LEU A 62 -1.12 2.15 8.93
CA LEU A 62 -0.41 2.14 7.64
C LEU A 62 -0.44 3.49 6.89
N PHE A 63 -1.43 4.33 7.15
CA PHE A 63 -1.53 5.66 6.52
C PHE A 63 -1.44 6.83 7.50
N THR A 64 -1.40 6.55 8.81
CA THR A 64 -1.17 7.56 9.85
C THR A 64 0.27 7.60 10.33
N ASP A 65 1.09 6.60 9.99
CA ASP A 65 2.51 6.59 10.26
C ASP A 65 3.18 7.68 9.39
N GLU A 66 3.49 8.81 10.01
CA GLU A 66 4.32 9.85 9.41
C GLU A 66 5.78 9.38 9.50
N HIS A 67 6.28 8.78 8.40
CA HIS A 67 7.71 8.51 8.23
C HIS A 67 8.43 9.75 7.70
#